data_AF-A0A3C1EH86-F1
#
_entry.id   AF-A0A3C1EH86-F1
#
_cell.length_a   1.000
_cell.length_b   1.000
_cell.length_c   1.000
_cell.angle_alpha   90.00
_cell.angle_beta   90.00
_cell.angle_gamma   90.00
#
_symmetry.space_group_name_H-M   'P 1'
#
loop_
_entity.id
_entity.type
_entity.pdbx_description
1 polymer ?
#
loop_
_entity_poly.entity_id
_entity_poly.type
_entity_poly.pdbx_seq_one_letter_code
_entity_poly.pdbx_strand_id
1 'polypeptide(L)'
;GEILESIIAVVAELGVAGHRGDITVLKTAKALAAIKGIPSPDEECLSDAFRLALPHRLKEDPFEETASGRKRLDGVLARFGVHPAG
;
A
#
# COMPACT_ATOMS: atom_id res chain seq x y z
N GLY A 1 8.61 -5.17 -13.33
CA GLY A 1 8.26 -3.79 -13.69
C GLY A 1 8.17 -3.02 -12.41
N GLU A 2 8.85 -1.88 -12.31
CA GLU A 2 9.19 -1.20 -11.05
C GLU A 2 8.00 -1.05 -10.08
N ILE A 3 6.80 -0.75 -10.60
CA ILE A 3 5.57 -0.62 -9.80
C ILE A 3 5.20 -1.94 -9.08
N LEU A 4 5.21 -3.07 -9.79
CA LEU A 4 4.83 -4.36 -9.21
C LEU A 4 5.86 -4.83 -8.17
N GLU A 5 7.14 -4.58 -8.42
CA GLU A 5 8.22 -4.91 -7.49
C GLU A 5 8.09 -4.10 -6.19
N SER A 6 7.76 -2.82 -6.30
CA SER A 6 7.49 -1.95 -5.14
C SER A 6 6.28 -2.44 -4.33
N ILE A 7 5.20 -2.84 -5.01
CA ILE A 7 4.01 -3.41 -4.36
C ILE A 7 4.35 -4.67 -3.59
N ILE A 8 5.04 -5.62 -4.23
CA ILE A 8 5.42 -6.89 -3.60
C ILE A 8 6.31 -6.63 -2.38
N ALA A 9 7.29 -5.74 -2.49
CA ALA A 9 8.20 -5.44 -1.39
C ALA A 9 7.46 -4.87 -0.16
N VAL A 10 6.57 -3.89 -0.37
CA VAL A 10 5.78 -3.28 0.70
C VAL A 10 4.81 -4.29 1.32
N VAL A 11 4.06 -5.05 0.51
CA VAL A 11 3.06 -6.02 0.98
C VAL A 11 3.73 -7.17 1.75
N ALA A 12 4.88 -7.65 1.27
CA ALA A 12 5.68 -8.67 1.94
C ALA A 12 6.22 -8.17 3.28
N GLU A 13 6.76 -6.95 3.32
CA GLU A 13 7.25 -6.34 4.57
C GLU A 13 6.13 -6.14 5.59
N LEU A 14 4.92 -5.84 5.12
CA LEU A 14 3.74 -5.73 5.98
C LEU A 14 3.21 -7.08 6.48
N GLY A 15 3.76 -8.21 6.05
CA GLY A 15 3.34 -9.54 6.50
C GLY A 15 1.91 -9.91 6.07
N VAL A 16 1.40 -9.27 5.01
CA VAL A 16 0.07 -9.54 4.49
C VAL A 16 0.07 -10.91 3.81
N ALA A 17 -0.83 -11.79 4.24
CA ALA A 17 -0.87 -13.16 3.75
C ALA A 17 -1.49 -13.28 2.34
N GLY A 18 -0.78 -13.97 1.46
CA GLY A 18 -1.22 -14.33 0.11
C GLY A 18 -1.28 -13.15 -0.88
N HIS A 19 -1.48 -13.47 -2.16
CA HIS A 19 -1.33 -12.49 -3.25
C HIS A 19 -2.48 -11.50 -3.42
N ARG A 20 -3.54 -11.61 -2.59
CA ARG A 20 -4.71 -10.74 -2.73
C ARG A 20 -4.38 -9.29 -2.36
N GLY A 21 -3.41 -9.07 -1.46
CA GLY A 21 -2.92 -7.72 -1.16
C GLY A 21 -2.30 -7.06 -2.38
N ASP A 22 -1.34 -7.74 -3.02
CA ASP A 22 -0.64 -7.25 -4.22
C ASP A 22 -1.60 -6.89 -5.34
N ILE A 23 -2.54 -7.80 -5.66
CA ILE A 23 -3.50 -7.62 -6.75
C ILE A 23 -4.45 -6.45 -6.45
N THR A 24 -4.92 -6.33 -5.21
CA THR A 24 -5.81 -5.23 -4.82
C THR A 24 -5.08 -3.88 -4.91
N VAL A 25 -3.85 -3.78 -4.42
CA VAL A 25 -3.04 -2.55 -4.52
C VAL A 25 -2.82 -2.18 -5.98
N LEU A 26 -2.38 -3.12 -6.82
CA LEU A 26 -2.11 -2.86 -8.24
C LEU A 26 -3.35 -2.38 -8.99
N LYS A 27 -4.51 -3.01 -8.76
CA LYS A 27 -5.77 -2.60 -9.40
C LYS A 27 -6.21 -1.22 -8.93
N THR A 28 -6.05 -0.93 -7.64
CA THR A 28 -6.40 0.38 -7.06
C THR A 28 -5.52 1.47 -7.64
N ALA A 29 -4.19 1.26 -7.69
CA ALA A 29 -3.26 2.22 -8.27
C ALA A 29 -3.55 2.50 -9.75
N LYS A 30 -3.88 1.46 -10.54
CA LYS A 30 -4.31 1.63 -11.94
C LYS A 30 -5.61 2.39 -12.09
N ALA A 31 -6.58 2.16 -11.19
CA ALA A 31 -7.84 2.90 -11.20
C ALA A 31 -7.61 4.39 -10.87
N LEU A 32 -6.77 4.70 -9.88
CA LEU A 32 -6.40 6.07 -9.53
C LEU A 32 -5.68 6.78 -10.69
N ALA A 33 -4.74 6.10 -11.34
CA ALA A 33 -4.07 6.61 -12.54
C ALA A 33 -5.06 6.96 -13.66
N ALA A 34 -6.04 6.08 -13.90
CA ALA A 34 -7.09 6.30 -14.88
C ALA A 34 -8.00 7.49 -14.52
N ILE A 35 -8.37 7.64 -13.23
CA ILE A 35 -9.14 8.79 -12.73
C ILE A 35 -8.35 10.08 -12.93
N LYS A 36 -7.03 10.06 -12.67
CA LYS A 36 -6.12 11.20 -12.84
C LYS A 36 -5.78 11.50 -14.32
N GLY A 37 -6.13 10.60 -15.25
CA GLY A 37 -5.85 10.77 -16.68
C GLY A 37 -4.38 10.56 -17.06
N ILE A 38 -3.61 9.83 -16.25
CA ILE A 38 -2.19 9.51 -16.52
C ILE A 38 -2.04 8.06 -17.02
N PRO A 39 -1.04 7.76 -17.87
CA PRO A 39 -0.92 6.45 -18.52
C PRO A 39 -0.42 5.34 -17.60
N SER A 40 0.18 5.69 -16.45
CA SER A 40 0.73 4.75 -15.47
C SER A 40 0.58 5.34 -14.06
N PRO A 41 0.39 4.52 -13.01
CA PRO A 41 0.37 5.01 -11.63
C PRO A 41 1.66 5.73 -11.27
N ASP A 42 1.53 6.86 -10.59
CA ASP A 42 2.60 7.59 -9.95
C ASP A 42 2.70 7.26 -8.45
N GLU A 43 3.58 7.95 -7.73
CA GLU A 43 3.80 7.75 -6.30
C GLU A 43 2.53 8.01 -5.47
N GLU A 44 1.77 9.05 -5.81
CA GLU A 44 0.50 9.39 -5.16
C GLU A 44 -0.53 8.25 -5.32
N CYS A 45 -0.68 7.73 -6.54
CA CYS A 45 -1.56 6.59 -6.81
C CYS A 45 -1.17 5.36 -5.99
N LEU A 46 0.13 5.09 -5.85
CA LEU A 46 0.64 3.98 -5.03
C LEU A 46 0.35 4.21 -3.54
N SER A 47 0.66 5.40 -3.06
CA SER A 47 0.47 5.85 -1.69
C SER A 47 -0.97 5.67 -1.22
N ASP A 48 -1.92 6.12 -2.04
CA ASP A 48 -3.35 5.97 -1.78
C ASP A 48 -3.81 4.52 -1.90
N ALA A 49 -3.33 3.79 -2.91
CA ALA A 49 -3.67 2.39 -3.10
C ALA A 49 -3.31 1.54 -1.88
N PHE A 50 -2.14 1.75 -1.27
CA PHE A 50 -1.75 1.05 -0.05
C PHE A 50 -2.67 1.39 1.14
N ARG A 51 -2.97 2.67 1.35
CA ARG A 51 -3.83 3.14 2.45
C ARG A 51 -5.28 2.70 2.31
N LEU A 52 -5.75 2.51 1.09
CA LEU A 52 -7.09 1.99 0.84
C LEU A 52 -7.15 0.45 0.96
N ALA A 53 -6.14 -0.25 0.44
CA ALA A 53 -6.20 -1.70 0.26
C ALA A 53 -5.73 -2.53 1.47
N LEU A 54 -4.80 -2.02 2.29
CA LEU A 54 -4.08 -2.84 3.26
C LEU A 54 -4.51 -2.75 4.73
N PRO A 55 -5.06 -1.64 5.28
CA PRO A 55 -5.27 -1.54 6.73
C PRO A 55 -6.05 -2.72 7.35
N HIS A 56 -7.11 -3.17 6.67
CA HIS A 56 -7.95 -4.29 7.12
C HIS A 56 -7.31 -5.69 6.93
N ARG A 57 -6.13 -5.75 6.32
CA ARG A 57 -5.37 -6.98 6.05
C ARG A 57 -4.14 -7.11 6.95
N LEU A 58 -3.79 -6.06 7.68
CA LEU A 58 -2.73 -6.09 8.66
C LEU A 58 -3.23 -6.89 9.85
N LYS A 59 -2.44 -7.86 10.29
CA LYS A 59 -2.67 -8.48 11.59
C LYS A 59 -2.40 -7.44 12.66
N GLU A 60 -3.39 -7.18 13.50
CA GLU A 60 -3.20 -6.47 14.75
C GLU A 60 -2.79 -7.50 15.80
N ASP A 61 -1.73 -7.19 16.56
CA ASP A 61 -1.40 -7.96 17.74
C ASP A 61 -2.41 -7.63 18.84
N PRO A 62 -3.02 -8.63 19.52
CA PRO A 62 -4.01 -8.39 20.57
C PRO A 62 -3.47 -7.62 21.79
N PHE A 63 -2.15 -7.46 21.91
CA PHE A 63 -1.49 -6.69 22.97
C PHE A 63 -0.98 -5.32 22.51
N GLU A 64 -1.14 -4.96 21.23
CA GLU A 64 -0.79 -3.62 20.71
C GLU A 64 -1.95 -2.61 20.88
N GLU A 65 -1.61 -1.32 20.89
CA GLU A 65 -2.61 -0.23 20.87
C GLU A 65 -3.49 -0.32 19.62
N THR A 66 -4.78 -0.01 19.80
CA THR A 66 -5.71 0.16 18.67
C THR A 66 -5.16 1.18 17.67
N ALA A 67 -5.19 0.84 16.37
CA ALA A 67 -4.59 1.58 15.25
C ALA A 67 -3.06 1.45 15.04
N SER A 68 -2.39 0.47 15.67
CA SER A 68 -0.97 0.17 15.40
C SER A 68 -0.69 -0.14 13.92
N GLY A 69 -1.61 -0.82 13.24
CA GLY A 69 -1.47 -1.22 11.83
C GLY A 69 -1.31 -0.04 10.88
N ARG A 70 -2.02 1.07 11.09
CA ARG A 70 -1.90 2.28 10.24
C ARG A 70 -0.55 2.98 10.42
N LYS A 71 -0.09 3.13 11.67
CA LYS A 71 1.25 3.68 11.97
C LYS A 71 2.35 2.81 11.33
N ARG A 72 2.21 1.48 11.43
CA ARG A 72 3.14 0.54 10.81
C ARG A 72 3.12 0.65 9.28
N LEU A 73 1.95 0.79 8.67
CA LEU A 73 1.82 1.02 7.23
C LEU A 73 2.58 2.28 6.80
N ASP A 74 2.32 3.43 7.44
CA ASP A 74 2.99 4.68 7.08
C ASP A 74 4.51 4.59 7.27
N GLY A 75 4.97 3.92 8.33
CA GLY A 75 6.40 3.68 8.57
C GLY A 75 7.07 2.82 7.49
N VAL A 76 6.37 1.79 6.98
CA VAL A 76 6.87 0.98 5.86
C VAL A 76 6.88 1.81 4.58
N LEU A 77 5.80 2.52 4.25
CA LEU A 77 5.71 3.33 3.04
C LEU A 77 6.83 4.37 2.95
N ALA A 78 7.13 5.06 4.06
CA ALA A 78 8.24 6.03 4.12
C ALA A 78 9.60 5.39 3.78
N ARG A 79 9.85 4.14 4.17
CA ARG A 79 11.10 3.42 3.84
C ARG A 79 11.24 3.05 2.37
N PHE A 80 10.10 2.89 1.69
CA PHE A 80 10.05 2.68 0.24
C PHE A 80 9.94 3.98 -0.55
N GLY A 81 10.10 5.14 0.10
CA GLY A 81 10.01 6.44 -0.53
C GLY A 81 8.60 6.74 -1.05
N VAL A 82 7.56 6.15 -0.44
CA VAL A 82 6.15 6.42 -0.77
C VAL A 82 5.57 7.28 0.35
N HIS A 83 5.31 8.55 0.05
CA HIS A 83 4.88 9.51 1.06
C HIS A 83 3.37 9.77 0.99
N PRO A 84 2.69 10.03 2.12
CA PRO A 84 1.30 10.47 2.08
C PRO A 84 1.17 11.70 1.17
N ALA A 85 0.08 11.77 0.41
CA ALA A 85 -0.28 12.99 -0.32
C ALA A 85 -0.39 14.14 0.70
N GLY A 86 0.30 15.25 0.39
CA GLY A 86 0.31 16.46 1.23
C GLY A 86 -1.03 17.17 1.27
#